data_AF-A0A1H7T016-F1
#
_entry.id   AF-A0A1H7T016-F1
#
_cell.length_a   1.000
_cell.length_b   1.000
_cell.length_c   1.000
_cell.angle_alpha   90.00
_cell.angle_beta   90.00
_cell.angle_gamma   90.00
#
_symmetry.space_group_name_H-M   'P 1'
#
loop_
_entity.id
_entity.type
_entity.pdbx_description
1 polymer ?
#
loop_
_entity_poly.entity_id
_entity_poly.type
_entity_poly.pdbx_seq_one_letter_code
_entity_poly.pdbx_strand_id
1 'polypeptide(L)' 'MIGLDTNVLARYYVVDHTDAEAVRQRPLAQGLIDSDKQLFISKTVILELEWLMRGY' A
#
# COMPACT_ATOMS: atom_id res chain seq x y z
N MET A 1 8.41 -11.98 -9.37
CA MET A 1 7.11 -11.29 -9.34
C MET A 1 6.65 -11.23 -7.89
N ILE A 2 6.47 -10.03 -7.33
CA ILE A 2 6.09 -9.82 -5.92
C ILE A 2 4.60 -9.48 -5.89
N GLY A 3 3.80 -10.28 -5.17
CA GLY A 3 2.40 -9.95 -4.92
C GLY A 3 2.29 -8.85 -3.86
N LEU A 4 1.50 -7.82 -4.14
CA LEU A 4 1.20 -6.76 -3.19
C LEU A 4 -0.11 -7.04 -2.45
N ASP A 5 -0.10 -6.71 -1.16
CA ASP A 5 -1.28 -6.64 -0.31
C ASP A 5 -1.82 -5.20 -0.24
N THR A 6 -3.09 -5.06 0.13
CA THR A 6 -3.74 -3.76 0.31
C THR A 6 -3.01 -2.88 1.31
N ASN A 7 -2.44 -3.44 2.38
CA ASN A 7 -1.70 -2.66 3.37
C ASN A 7 -0.47 -1.98 2.78
N VAL A 8 0.25 -2.63 1.86
CA VAL A 8 1.42 -2.02 1.20
C VAL A 8 0.98 -0.80 0.39
N LEU A 9 -0.14 -0.93 -0.34
CA LEU A 9 -0.71 0.18 -1.10
C LEU A 9 -1.22 1.29 -0.17
N ALA A 10 -1.87 0.93 0.94
CA ALA A 10 -2.34 1.89 1.93
C ALA A 10 -1.18 2.67 2.54
N ARG A 11 -0.07 2.01 2.90
CA ARG A 11 1.14 2.68 3.41
C ARG A 11 1.77 3.63 2.39
N TYR A 12 1.62 3.36 1.10
CA TYR A 12 2.12 4.22 0.02
C TYR A 12 1.21 5.43 -0.23
N TYR A 13 -0.10 5.23 -0.34
CA TYR A 13 -1.03 6.29 -0.75
C TYR A 13 -1.62 7.09 0.41
N VAL A 14 -1.83 6.48 1.57
CA VAL A 14 -2.45 7.13 2.74
C VAL A 14 -1.36 7.67 3.66
N VAL A 15 -1.46 8.95 3.98
CA VAL A 15 -0.61 9.60 4.98
C VAL A 15 -1.41 9.72 6.27
N ASP A 16 -1.21 8.77 7.17
CA ASP A 16 -1.75 8.83 8.53
C ASP A 16 -0.59 9.08 9.50
N HIS A 17 -0.52 10.29 10.05
CA HIS A 17 0.50 10.68 11.02
C HIS A 17 0.18 10.20 12.45
N THR A 18 -1.02 9.67 12.68
CA THR A 18 -1.45 9.17 13.98
C THR A 18 -1.13 7.68 14.17
N ASP A 19 -0.97 6.93 13.07
CA ASP A 19 -0.48 5.55 13.08
C ASP A 19 1.05 5.51 12.96
N ALA A 20 1.73 5.25 14.08
CA ALA A 20 3.19 5.12 14.13
C ALA A 20 3.73 3.99 13.24
N GLU A 21 2.97 2.92 13.04
CA GLU A 21 3.35 1.83 12.14
C GLU A 21 3.20 2.26 10.69
N ALA A 22 2.17 3.04 10.36
CA ALA A 22 2.00 3.63 9.03
C ALA A 22 3.20 4.50 8.66
N VAL A 23 3.58 5.40 9.57
CA VAL A 23 4.73 6.30 9.38
C VAL A 23 6.01 5.48 9.19
N ARG A 24 6.22 4.43 10.00
CA ARG A 24 7.41 3.58 9.93
C ARG A 24 7.50 2.79 8.62
N GLN A 25 6.39 2.24 8.14
CA GLN A 25 6.36 1.35 6.98
C GLN A 25 6.25 2.11 5.65
N ARG A 26 5.74 3.34 5.65
CA ARG A 26 5.62 4.18 4.45
C ARG A 26 6.90 4.26 3.61
N PRO A 27 8.10 4.57 4.14
CA PRO A 27 9.31 4.62 3.33
C PRO A 27 9.68 3.26 2.72
N LEU A 28 9.33 2.15 3.38
CA LEU A 28 9.55 0.80 2.85
C LEU A 28 8.58 0.49 1.70
N ALA A 29 7.32 0.90 1.82
CA ALA A 29 6.32 0.76 0.76
C ALA A 29 6.72 1.61 -0.46
N GLN A 30 7.19 2.84 -0.25
CA GLN A 30 7.74 3.70 -1.30
C GLN A 30 8.94 3.05 -1.98
N GLY A 31 9.93 2.59 -1.22
CA GLY A 31 11.10 1.91 -1.77
C GLY A 31 10.78 0.63 -2.55
N LEU A 32 9.71 -0.09 -2.20
CA LEU A 32 9.26 -1.25 -2.96
C LEU A 32 8.55 -0.85 -4.26
N ILE A 33 7.59 0.08 -4.18
CA ILE A 33 6.75 0.49 -5.32
C ILE A 33 7.56 1.27 -6.36
N ASP A 34 8.49 2.12 -5.91
CA ASP A 34 9.33 2.94 -6.77
C ASP A 34 10.58 2.18 -7.28
N SER A 35 10.70 0.87 -6.98
CA SER A 35 11.80 0.03 -7.48
C SER A 35 11.52 -0.55 -8.85
N ASP A 36 12.57 -0.98 -9.57
CA ASP A 36 12.45 -1.67 -10.87
C ASP A 36 11.94 -3.13 -10.77
N LYS A 37 11.43 -3.54 -9.61
CA LYS A 37 10.94 -4.91 -9.41
C LYS A 37 9.58 -5.10 -10.10
N GLN A 38 9.37 -6.29 -10.65
CA GLN A 38 8.06 -6.65 -11.19
C GLN A 38 7.07 -6.94 -10.05
N LEU A 39 6.08 -6.06 -9.91
CA LEU A 39 5.01 -6.13 -8.91
C LEU A 39 3.72 -6.68 -9.54
N PHE A 40 2.94 -7.42 -8.75
CA PHE A 40 1.66 -7.98 -9.14
C PHE A 40 0.59 -7.52 -8.14
N ILE A 41 -0.55 -7.09 -8.65
CA ILE A 41 -1.70 -6.68 -7.86
C ILE A 41 -2.90 -7.51 -8.32
N SER A 42 -3.55 -8.20 -7.39
CA SER A 42 -4.78 -8.93 -7.68
C SER A 42 -5.98 -7.98 -7.76
N LYS A 43 -7.04 -8.39 -8.46
CA LYS A 43 -8.29 -7.60 -8.53
C LYS A 43 -8.88 -7.34 -7.14
N THR A 44 -8.79 -8.30 -6.22
CA THR A 44 -9.33 -8.18 -4.86
C THR A 44 -8.60 -7.11 -4.05
N VAL A 45 -7.28 -6.97 -4.20
CA VAL A 45 -6.49 -5.92 -3.54
C VAL A 45 -6.89 -4.53 -4.03
N ILE A 46 -7.20 -4.37 -5.32
CA ILE A 46 -7.69 -3.10 -5.86
C ILE A 46 -9.07 -2.75 -5.28
N LEU A 47 -9.98 -3.74 -5.19
CA LEU A 47 -11.31 -3.54 -4.63
C LEU A 47 -11.26 -3.16 -3.15
N GLU A 48 -10.42 -3.86 -2.37
CA GLU A 48 -10.24 -3.55 -0.95
C GLU A 48 -9.61 -2.16 -0.74
N LEU A 49 -8.61 -1.79 -1.55
CA LEU A 49 -8.03 -0.46 -1.52
C LEU A 49 -9.07 0.62 -1.84
N GLU A 50 -9.96 0.36 -2.79
CA GLU A 50 -11.03 1.29 -3.16
C GLU A 50 -12.01 1.51 -2.01
N TRP A 51 -12.42 0.45 -1.32
CA TRP A 51 -13.24 0.55 -0.10
C TRP A 51 -12.52 1.32 1.01
N LEU A 52 -11.25 1.00 1.26
CA LEU A 52 -10.41 1.68 2.25
C LEU A 52 -10.32 3.18 1.97
N MET A 53 -10.10 3.57 0.72
CA MET A 53 -9.98 4.98 0.32
C MET A 53 -11.29 5.76 0.40
N ARG A 54 -12.44 5.08 0.34
CA ARG A 54 -13.75 5.70 0.54
C ARG A 54 -14.13 5.84 2.01
N GLY A 55 -13.40 5.20 2.92
CA GLY A 55 -13.68 5.23 4.35
C GLY A 55 -14.96 4.48 4.75
N TYR A 56 -15.34 3.45 3.98
CA TYR A 56 -16.44 2.54 4.32
C TYR A 56 -16.09 1.58 5.46
#